data_AF-A0A7C1D3P2-F1
#
_entry.id   AF-A0A7C1D3P2-F1
#
_cell.length_a   1.000
_cell.length_b   1.000
_cell.length_c   1.000
_cell.angle_alpha   90.00
_cell.angle_beta   90.00
_cell.angle_gamma   90.00
#
_symmetry.space_group_name_H-M   'P 1'
#
loop_
_entity.id
_entity.type
_entity.pdbx_description
1 polymer ?
#
loop_
_entity_poly.entity_id
_entity_poly.type
_entity_poly.pdbx_seq_one_letter_code
_entity_poly.pdbx_strand_id
1 'polypeptide(L)'
;MAARFKHLTHLWQKVLAIQTEPMMNVLCTYEDKAWRLIIFLRQKHRPDDYFFEGDKKIFVSPGAIDMAGVIITPMEIDFMRLNAEITTKIYNEVSLSDNILNEILRRF
;
A
#
# COMPACT_ATOMS: atom_id res chain seq x y z
N MET A 1 -7.41 -6.45 19.52
CA MET A 1 -6.86 -5.80 18.32
C MET A 1 -5.33 -5.85 18.28
N ALA A 2 -4.61 -5.26 19.24
CA ALA A 2 -3.13 -5.22 19.26
C ALA A 2 -2.44 -6.60 19.12
N ALA A 3 -2.89 -7.63 19.87
CA ALA A 3 -2.31 -8.97 19.77
C ALA A 3 -2.47 -9.59 18.37
N ARG A 4 -3.64 -9.39 17.73
CA ARG A 4 -3.90 -9.86 16.35
C ARG A 4 -3.04 -9.10 15.34
N PHE A 5 -2.90 -7.79 15.50
CA PHE A 5 -2.02 -6.98 14.66
C PHE A 5 -0.56 -7.45 14.76
N LYS A 6 -0.04 -7.67 15.98
CA LYS A 6 1.31 -8.19 16.20
C LYS A 6 1.50 -9.60 15.64
N HIS A 7 0.47 -10.44 15.70
CA HIS A 7 0.50 -11.76 15.08
C HIS A 7 0.60 -11.67 13.54
N LEU A 8 -0.22 -10.81 12.93
CA LEU A 8 -0.19 -10.55 11.48
C LEU A 8 1.19 -10.07 11.02
N THR A 9 1.78 -9.09 11.72
CA THR A 9 3.09 -8.54 11.35
C THR A 9 4.21 -9.59 11.45
N HIS A 10 4.18 -10.45 12.48
CA HIS A 10 5.16 -11.54 12.62
C HIS A 10 5.01 -12.61 11.53
N LEU A 11 3.78 -13.00 11.18
CA LEU A 11 3.53 -13.94 10.09
C LEU A 11 4.03 -13.37 8.76
N TRP A 12 3.75 -12.10 8.52
CA TRP A 12 4.22 -11.40 7.34
C TRP A 12 5.74 -11.36 7.25
N GLN A 13 6.44 -11.00 8.34
CA GLN A 13 7.90 -11.05 8.41
C GLN A 13 8.45 -12.44 8.06
N LYS A 14 7.82 -13.49 8.59
CA LYS A 14 8.21 -14.88 8.29
C LYS A 14 8.01 -15.26 6.83
N VAL A 15 6.87 -14.90 6.22
CA VAL A 15 6.58 -15.20 4.82
C VAL A 15 7.55 -14.46 3.89
N LEU A 16 7.87 -13.21 4.20
CA LEU A 16 8.85 -12.43 3.43
C LEU A 16 10.32 -12.75 3.77
N ALA A 17 10.58 -13.58 4.78
CA ALA A 17 11.91 -13.86 5.31
C ALA A 17 12.71 -12.58 5.66
N ILE A 18 12.05 -11.57 6.25
CA ILE A 18 12.67 -10.32 6.69
C ILE A 18 12.73 -10.24 8.22
N GLN A 19 13.72 -9.49 8.73
CA GLN A 19 13.86 -9.23 10.17
C GLN A 19 13.37 -7.85 10.59
N THR A 20 13.21 -6.93 9.64
CA THR A 20 12.71 -5.57 9.87
C THR A 20 11.19 -5.54 9.89
N GLU A 21 10.61 -4.46 10.41
CA GLU A 21 9.18 -4.21 10.28
C GLU A 21 8.77 -4.17 8.80
N PRO A 22 7.74 -4.93 8.37
CA PRO A 22 7.27 -4.90 7.00
C PRO A 22 6.61 -3.55 6.68
N MET A 23 6.76 -3.08 5.46
CA MET A 23 6.20 -1.80 5.03
C MET A 23 4.69 -1.90 4.83
N MET A 24 3.92 -1.03 5.46
CA MET A 24 2.46 -1.05 5.37
C MET A 24 1.85 0.35 5.40
N ASN A 25 0.64 0.46 4.87
CA ASN A 25 -0.23 1.58 5.17
C ASN A 25 -1.37 1.08 6.08
N VAL A 26 -1.69 1.86 7.12
CA VAL A 26 -2.78 1.52 8.05
C VAL A 26 -3.77 2.67 8.07
N LEU A 27 -5.04 2.35 7.82
CA LEU A 27 -6.17 3.23 8.08
C LEU A 27 -6.93 2.69 9.29
N CYS A 28 -7.40 3.60 10.12
CA CYS A 28 -8.16 3.28 11.32
C CYS A 28 -9.43 4.11 11.33
N THR A 29 -10.58 3.45 11.48
CA THR A 29 -11.86 4.12 11.69
C THR A 29 -12.49 3.64 12.99
N TYR A 30 -13.33 4.49 13.59
CA TYR A 30 -14.11 4.16 14.77
C TYR A 30 -15.58 4.48 14.51
N GLU A 31 -16.38 3.43 14.37
CA GLU A 31 -17.80 3.49 14.02
C GLU A 31 -18.54 2.43 14.85
N ASP A 32 -19.79 2.71 15.25
CA ASP A 32 -20.63 1.77 16.02
C ASP A 32 -19.97 1.17 17.27
N LYS A 33 -19.19 1.99 17.98
CA LYS A 33 -18.39 1.58 19.15
C LYS A 33 -17.32 0.52 18.85
N ALA A 34 -16.98 0.31 17.58
CA ALA A 34 -15.98 -0.63 17.13
C ALA A 34 -14.84 0.07 16.39
N TRP A 35 -13.61 -0.37 16.65
CA TRP A 35 -12.45 0.03 15.87
C TRP A 35 -12.29 -0.90 14.66
N ARG A 36 -12.06 -0.33 13.48
CA ARG A 36 -11.72 -1.05 12.25
C ARG A 36 -10.34 -0.63 11.78
N LEU A 37 -9.46 -1.61 11.59
CA LEU A 37 -8.17 -1.41 10.92
C LEU A 37 -8.25 -1.96 9.50
N ILE A 38 -7.82 -1.15 8.54
CA ILE A 38 -7.61 -1.55 7.14
C ILE A 38 -6.10 -1.45 6.90
N ILE A 39 -5.49 -2.58 6.54
CA ILE A 39 -4.04 -2.70 6.41
C ILE A 39 -3.73 -3.03 4.96
N PHE A 40 -2.98 -2.16 4.30
CA PHE A 40 -2.44 -2.42 2.97
C PHE A 40 -1.01 -2.91 3.13
N LEU A 41 -0.77 -4.16 2.74
CA LEU A 41 0.55 -4.76 2.76
C LEU A 41 1.38 -4.26 1.57
N ARG A 42 2.55 -3.66 1.81
CA ARG A 42 3.34 -3.03 0.75
C ARG A 42 4.66 -3.75 0.49
N GLN A 43 5.11 -3.66 -0.77
CA GLN A 43 6.40 -4.15 -1.22
C GLN A 43 7.37 -3.03 -1.60
N LYS A 44 6.86 -1.84 -1.94
CA LYS A 44 7.68 -0.64 -2.28
C LYS A 44 7.10 0.61 -1.63
N HIS A 45 7.98 1.55 -1.27
CA HIS A 45 7.59 2.85 -0.71
C HIS A 45 7.05 3.82 -1.78
N ARG A 46 7.59 3.77 -3.00
CA ARG A 46 7.13 4.57 -4.14
C ARG A 46 7.16 3.72 -5.41
N PRO A 47 6.26 3.99 -6.36
CA PRO A 47 6.33 3.37 -7.68
C PRO A 47 7.54 3.91 -8.46
N ASP A 48 7.98 3.18 -9.47
CA ASP A 48 9.10 3.55 -10.32
C ASP A 48 8.79 4.87 -11.08
N ASP A 49 7.51 5.10 -11.44
CA ASP A 49 7.04 6.36 -12.06
C ASP A 49 7.35 7.62 -11.25
N TYR A 50 7.51 7.49 -9.92
CA TYR A 50 7.92 8.60 -9.06
C TYR A 50 9.35 9.06 -9.34
N PHE A 51 10.22 8.15 -9.74
CA PHE A 51 11.65 8.38 -9.94
C PHE A 51 12.03 8.63 -11.41
N PHE A 52 11.11 8.41 -12.36
CA PHE A 52 11.36 8.80 -13.74
C PHE A 52 11.60 10.30 -13.89
N GLU A 53 12.21 10.67 -15.01
CA GLU A 53 12.51 12.05 -15.38
C GLU A 53 11.65 12.51 -16.57
N GLY A 54 11.51 13.83 -16.70
CA GLY A 54 10.75 14.46 -17.77
C GLY A 54 9.30 13.98 -17.84
N ASP A 55 8.79 13.82 -19.06
CA ASP A 55 7.39 13.50 -19.35
C ASP A 55 6.95 12.10 -18.88
N LYS A 56 7.88 11.25 -18.43
CA LYS A 56 7.55 9.93 -17.88
C LYS A 56 7.28 9.97 -16.38
N LYS A 57 7.75 11.01 -15.68
CA LYS A 57 7.55 11.15 -14.24
C LYS A 57 6.07 11.29 -13.89
N ILE A 58 5.64 10.64 -12.82
CA ILE A 58 4.35 10.88 -12.16
C ILE A 58 4.64 11.07 -10.68
N PHE A 59 4.43 12.27 -10.14
CA PHE A 59 4.79 12.61 -8.77
C PHE A 59 3.73 12.14 -7.76
N VAL A 60 3.44 10.84 -7.77
CA VAL A 60 2.51 10.16 -6.85
C VAL A 60 3.29 9.14 -6.02
N SER A 61 3.12 9.23 -4.70
CA SER A 61 3.77 8.36 -3.72
C SER A 61 2.70 7.80 -2.80
N PRO A 62 2.07 6.65 -3.12
CA PRO A 62 0.88 6.18 -2.42
C PRO A 62 1.08 6.05 -0.90
N GLY A 63 0.42 6.93 -0.14
CA GLY A 63 0.26 6.88 1.30
C GLY A 63 -1.07 6.21 1.69
N ALA A 64 -1.43 6.24 2.98
CA ALA A 64 -2.61 5.52 3.46
C ALA A 64 -3.90 6.02 2.78
N ILE A 65 -4.01 7.32 2.55
CA ILE A 65 -5.17 7.94 1.91
C ILE A 65 -5.24 7.66 0.41
N ASP A 66 -4.09 7.63 -0.28
CA ASP A 66 -4.03 7.27 -1.69
C ASP A 66 -4.44 5.81 -1.92
N MET A 67 -3.99 4.91 -1.04
CA MET A 67 -4.43 3.51 -1.05
C MET A 67 -5.91 3.35 -0.68
N ALA A 68 -6.51 4.33 0.00
CA ALA A 68 -7.95 4.39 0.30
C ALA A 68 -8.81 4.83 -0.90
N GLY A 69 -8.19 5.17 -2.03
CA GLY A 69 -8.89 5.64 -3.24
C GLY A 69 -8.93 7.16 -3.41
N VAL A 70 -8.19 7.93 -2.61
CA VAL A 70 -8.08 9.39 -2.76
C VAL A 70 -6.64 9.75 -3.10
N ILE A 71 -6.34 9.79 -4.40
CA ILE A 71 -4.99 10.07 -4.90
C ILE A 71 -4.73 11.57 -4.89
N ILE A 72 -3.67 11.98 -4.20
CA ILE A 72 -3.25 13.38 -4.13
C ILE A 72 -2.21 13.65 -5.21
N THR A 73 -2.49 14.61 -6.08
CA THR A 73 -1.60 15.04 -7.16
C THR A 73 -1.14 16.48 -6.94
N PRO A 74 0.11 16.70 -6.48
CA PRO A 74 0.63 18.05 -6.27
C PRO A 74 0.80 18.86 -7.56
N MET A 75 0.88 18.17 -8.70
CA MET A 75 1.11 18.75 -10.02
C MET A 75 -0.13 18.54 -10.91
N GLU A 76 -0.60 19.60 -11.55
CA GLU A 76 -1.74 19.55 -12.48
C GLU A 76 -1.50 18.58 -13.64
N ILE A 77 -0.28 18.54 -14.17
CA ILE A 77 0.09 17.62 -15.26
C ILE A 77 -0.09 16.15 -14.87
N ASP A 78 0.21 15.79 -13.62
CA ASP A 78 0.03 14.43 -13.13
C ASP A 78 -1.45 14.11 -12.94
N PHE A 79 -2.24 15.06 -12.43
CA PHE A 79 -3.70 14.94 -12.35
C PHE A 79 -4.32 14.64 -13.71
N MET A 80 -3.91 15.39 -14.74
CA MET A 80 -4.43 15.23 -16.10
C MET A 80 -3.97 13.94 -16.79
N ARG A 81 -2.80 13.42 -16.42
CA ARG A 81 -2.23 12.20 -17.01
C ARG A 81 -2.70 10.93 -16.32
N LEU A 82 -3.01 10.97 -15.02
CA LEU A 82 -3.52 9.81 -14.31
C LEU A 82 -4.80 9.29 -14.96
N ASN A 83 -4.83 7.97 -15.13
CA ASN A 83 -5.98 7.24 -15.63
C ASN A 83 -6.02 5.86 -14.96
N ALA A 84 -7.06 5.08 -15.23
CA ALA A 84 -7.24 3.78 -14.59
C ALA A 84 -6.04 2.85 -14.79
N GLU A 85 -5.45 2.80 -15.97
CA GLU A 85 -4.30 1.93 -16.27
C GLU A 85 -3.07 2.32 -15.45
N ILE A 86 -2.72 3.60 -15.44
CA ILE A 86 -1.57 4.12 -14.68
C ILE A 86 -1.80 3.96 -13.18
N THR A 87 -3.00 4.26 -12.69
CA THR A 87 -3.35 4.11 -11.27
C THR A 87 -3.25 2.64 -10.84
N THR A 88 -3.80 1.71 -11.63
CA THR A 88 -3.69 0.28 -11.35
C THR A 88 -2.24 -0.18 -11.35
N LYS A 89 -1.42 0.28 -12.31
CA LYS A 89 0.02 0.00 -12.34
C LYS A 89 0.70 0.47 -11.05
N ILE A 90 0.48 1.72 -10.64
CA ILE A 90 1.06 2.30 -9.41
C ILE A 90 0.67 1.48 -8.18
N TYR A 91 -0.63 1.13 -8.04
CA TYR A 91 -1.09 0.32 -6.90
C TYR A 91 -0.50 -1.08 -6.89
N ASN A 92 -0.47 -1.77 -8.02
CA ASN A 92 0.12 -3.10 -8.14
C ASN A 92 1.61 -3.09 -7.82
N GLU A 93 2.32 -2.03 -8.20
CA GLU A 93 3.75 -1.92 -7.96
C GLU A 93 4.09 -1.74 -6.49
N VAL A 94 3.30 -0.94 -5.75
CA VAL A 94 3.55 -0.70 -4.32
C VAL A 94 2.96 -1.76 -3.40
N SER A 95 1.95 -2.50 -3.84
CA SER A 95 1.26 -3.55 -3.05
C SER A 95 1.98 -4.88 -3.14
N LEU A 96 1.88 -5.72 -2.10
CA LEU A 96 2.31 -7.12 -2.22
C LEU A 96 1.51 -7.85 -3.30
N SER A 97 2.16 -8.82 -3.95
CA SER A 97 1.47 -9.72 -4.86
C SER A 97 0.42 -10.58 -4.16
N ASP A 98 -0.63 -10.93 -4.90
CA ASP A 98 -1.72 -11.78 -4.41
C ASP A 98 -1.21 -13.12 -3.86
N ASN A 99 -0.18 -13.70 -4.47
CA ASN A 99 0.39 -14.97 -4.02
C ASN A 99 0.94 -14.87 -2.59
N ILE A 100 1.68 -13.79 -2.30
CA ILE A 100 2.26 -13.57 -0.97
C ILE A 100 1.17 -13.21 0.04
N LEU A 101 0.23 -12.34 -0.35
CA LEU A 101 -0.92 -11.99 0.50
C LEU A 101 -1.71 -13.25 0.89
N ASN A 102 -2.04 -14.09 -0.09
CA ASN A 102 -2.78 -15.33 0.15
C ASN A 102 -2.01 -16.30 1.05
N GLU A 103 -0.68 -16.36 0.95
CA GLU A 103 0.14 -17.16 1.84
C GLU A 103 0.10 -16.65 3.29
N ILE A 104 0.14 -15.34 3.50
CA ILE A 104 0.00 -14.73 4.83
C ILE A 104 -1.39 -15.05 5.41
N LEU A 105 -2.45 -14.86 4.61
CA LEU A 105 -3.83 -15.10 5.04
C LEU A 105 -4.10 -16.57 5.37
N ARG A 106 -3.50 -17.53 4.65
CA ARG A 106 -3.62 -18.96 4.98
C ARG A 106 -3.00 -19.34 6.33
N ARG A 107 -2.04 -18.55 6.81
CA ARG A 107 -1.30 -18.81 8.05
C ARG A 107 -1.81 -17.98 9.24
N PHE A 108 -2.73 -17.04 9.01
CA PHE A 108 -3.31 -16.13 10.00
C PHE A 108 -4.58 -16.72 10.63
#